data_AF-A0A0Q8NGK2-F1
#
_entry.id   AF-A0A0Q8NGK2-F1
#
_cell.length_a   1.000
_cell.length_b   1.000
_cell.length_c   1.000
_cell.angle_alpha   90.00
_cell.angle_beta   90.00
_cell.angle_gamma   90.00
#
_symmetry.space_group_name_H-M   'P 1'
#
loop_
_entity.id
_entity.type
_entity.pdbx_description
1 polymer ?
#
loop_
_entity_poly.entity_id
_entity_poly.type
_entity_poly.pdbx_seq_one_letter_code
_entity_poly.pdbx_strand_id
1 'polypeptide(L)'
;MSSLIQNTIFGKSNYKINTYIGGIGDTINTPALLATKLGISASRIKMFRLLDNNIECAIIGGTYSLPNRSWLNSNITYFIDEKNLAVTDESRVFRSATLLQKIKLNGLRNTGDESFTNTNLAEISLPNVTNLKGRYGSFRINPKLKRIILPEASYSEWSFSGMDGCPSLEIVYIPKLAVLRSGSSAALNNFVFSSNKTGFRIYASPLAQTSYFGAVDKDIAWAIANRSAIVRYVTDFTPPNAVIDLSVTPINNTSMKFQFTPPYSQNGIDFYEVYVNGVYKQDLKVSSDVINGFVENTNYTISIMAVDNFYNKSDLSNIISLSTNNIS
;
A
#
# COMPACT_ATOMS: atom_id res chain seq x y z
N MET A 1 -16.72 33.34 -56.62
CA MET A 1 -16.31 32.02 -56.08
C MET A 1 -16.27 32.15 -54.57
N SER A 2 -17.25 31.58 -53.89
CA SER A 2 -17.34 31.59 -52.43
C SER A 2 -16.25 30.69 -51.85
N SER A 3 -15.41 31.21 -50.94
CA SER A 3 -14.49 30.36 -50.18
C SER A 3 -15.27 29.67 -49.06
N LEU A 4 -15.13 28.35 -48.97
CA LEU A 4 -15.65 27.55 -47.87
C LEU A 4 -14.68 27.70 -46.69
N ILE A 5 -15.13 28.32 -45.61
CA ILE A 5 -14.43 28.31 -44.32
C ILE A 5 -14.54 26.89 -43.77
N GLN A 6 -13.42 26.17 -43.71
CA GLN A 6 -13.33 24.92 -42.95
C GLN A 6 -13.47 25.23 -41.46
N ASN A 7 -14.65 24.98 -40.90
CA ASN A 7 -14.85 24.95 -39.46
C ASN A 7 -14.12 23.72 -38.89
N THR A 8 -12.91 23.91 -38.39
CA THR A 8 -12.20 22.90 -37.60
C THR A 8 -12.95 22.71 -36.28
N ILE A 9 -13.79 21.68 -36.22
CA ILE A 9 -14.44 21.24 -34.98
C ILE A 9 -13.35 20.58 -34.12
N PHE A 10 -12.94 21.23 -33.03
CA PHE A 10 -12.13 20.59 -32.01
C PHE A 10 -12.96 19.48 -31.35
N GLY A 11 -12.67 18.23 -31.73
CA GLY A 11 -13.25 17.06 -31.06
C GLY A 11 -12.97 17.13 -29.56
N LYS A 12 -14.03 17.11 -28.76
CA LYS A 12 -13.97 17.00 -27.29
C LYS A 12 -13.11 15.78 -26.94
N SER A 13 -11.93 15.98 -26.35
CA SER A 13 -11.03 14.86 -26.08
C SER A 13 -11.65 13.94 -25.02
N ASN A 14 -11.92 12.67 -25.36
CA ASN A 14 -12.56 11.68 -24.49
C ASN A 14 -11.62 11.05 -23.44
N TYR A 15 -10.50 11.68 -23.11
CA TYR A 15 -9.56 11.12 -22.14
C TYR A 15 -10.13 11.21 -20.72
N LYS A 16 -9.77 10.26 -19.86
CA LYS A 16 -10.13 10.24 -18.43
C LYS A 16 -8.85 10.31 -17.62
N ILE A 17 -8.81 11.20 -16.62
CA ILE A 17 -7.67 11.30 -15.68
C ILE A 17 -7.47 9.94 -15.02
N ASN A 18 -6.22 9.48 -15.01
CA ASN A 18 -5.85 8.19 -14.44
C ASN A 18 -4.56 8.23 -13.62
N THR A 19 -3.85 9.36 -13.61
CA THR A 19 -2.65 9.56 -12.83
C THR A 19 -2.78 10.83 -12.00
N TYR A 20 -2.53 10.68 -10.70
CA TYR A 20 -2.57 11.76 -9.73
C TYR A 20 -1.25 11.76 -8.95
N ILE A 21 -0.56 12.89 -8.89
CA ILE A 21 0.75 13.02 -8.25
C ILE A 21 0.75 14.27 -7.38
N GLY A 22 1.05 14.12 -6.09
CA GLY A 22 0.92 15.21 -5.14
C GLY A 22 2.24 15.92 -4.81
N GLY A 23 2.18 17.22 -4.51
CA GLY A 23 3.26 17.99 -3.86
C GLY A 23 4.49 18.33 -4.72
N ILE A 24 4.38 18.20 -6.05
CA ILE A 24 5.50 18.41 -6.98
C ILE A 24 5.18 19.38 -8.12
N GLY A 25 3.97 19.94 -8.17
CA GLY A 25 3.50 20.85 -9.21
C GLY A 25 4.40 22.09 -9.40
N ASP A 26 5.00 22.61 -8.33
CA ASP A 26 5.90 23.78 -8.38
C ASP A 26 7.18 23.50 -9.19
N THR A 27 7.65 22.25 -9.18
CA THR A 27 8.90 21.83 -9.84
C THR A 27 8.66 21.07 -11.14
N ILE A 28 7.55 20.32 -11.24
CA ILE A 28 7.16 19.51 -12.39
C ILE A 28 5.86 20.09 -12.97
N ASN A 29 5.96 21.29 -13.54
CA ASN A 29 4.81 22.09 -13.98
C ASN A 29 4.45 21.94 -15.47
N THR A 30 5.11 21.04 -16.22
CA THR A 30 4.80 20.79 -17.63
C THR A 30 4.69 19.30 -17.94
N PRO A 31 3.94 18.92 -19.00
CA PRO A 31 3.92 17.55 -19.49
C PRO A 31 5.31 17.00 -19.82
N ALA A 32 6.21 17.83 -20.38
CA ALA A 32 7.56 17.41 -20.72
C ALA A 32 8.38 17.04 -19.48
N LEU A 33 8.34 17.86 -18.42
CA LEU A 33 9.02 17.57 -17.16
C LEU A 33 8.47 16.29 -16.51
N LEU A 34 7.15 16.12 -16.50
CA LEU A 34 6.53 14.90 -15.98
C LEU A 34 6.91 13.67 -16.81
N ALA A 35 6.91 13.79 -18.14
CA ALA A 35 7.28 12.71 -19.05
C ALA A 35 8.71 12.21 -18.79
N THR A 36 9.65 13.14 -18.59
CA THR A 36 11.03 12.82 -18.20
C THR A 36 11.08 12.06 -16.87
N LYS A 37 10.33 12.51 -15.85
CA LYS A 37 10.25 11.82 -14.55
C LYS A 37 9.68 10.40 -14.67
N LEU A 38 8.68 10.21 -15.52
CA LEU A 38 8.01 8.92 -15.73
C LEU A 38 8.73 8.00 -16.73
N GLY A 39 9.73 8.49 -17.47
CA GLY A 39 10.41 7.72 -18.51
C GLY A 39 9.52 7.42 -19.73
N ILE A 40 8.59 8.31 -20.06
CA ILE A 40 7.65 8.16 -21.17
C ILE A 40 7.76 9.31 -22.16
N SER A 41 7.20 9.15 -23.36
CA SER A 41 7.07 10.28 -24.30
C SER A 41 6.02 11.28 -23.80
N ALA A 42 6.30 12.58 -23.90
CA ALA A 42 5.35 13.64 -23.54
C ALA A 42 4.04 13.57 -24.35
N SER A 43 4.06 12.96 -25.54
CA SER A 43 2.85 12.74 -26.34
C SER A 43 1.82 11.83 -25.65
N ARG A 44 2.26 10.99 -24.70
CA ARG A 44 1.41 10.10 -23.91
C ARG A 44 0.66 10.82 -22.79
N ILE A 45 1.03 12.06 -22.45
CA ILE A 45 0.37 12.82 -21.40
C ILE A 45 -0.69 13.72 -22.02
N LYS A 46 -1.95 13.50 -21.61
CA LYS A 46 -3.12 14.27 -22.02
C LYS A 46 -3.79 14.88 -20.78
N MET A 47 -4.54 15.97 -20.98
CA MET A 47 -5.28 16.64 -19.90
C MET A 47 -4.42 16.97 -18.66
N PHE A 48 -3.16 17.36 -18.88
CA PHE A 48 -2.28 17.78 -17.79
C PHE A 48 -2.84 19.03 -17.14
N ARG A 49 -3.03 18.97 -15.82
CA ARG A 49 -3.49 20.11 -15.01
C ARG A 49 -2.73 20.15 -13.70
N LEU A 50 -2.49 21.38 -13.24
CA LEU A 50 -2.04 21.66 -11.89
C LEU A 50 -3.25 22.07 -11.06
N LEU A 51 -3.44 21.42 -9.92
CA LEU A 51 -4.42 21.76 -8.90
C LEU A 51 -3.63 22.02 -7.62
N ASP A 52 -3.43 23.30 -7.31
CA ASP A 52 -2.43 23.76 -6.36
C ASP A 52 -1.05 23.18 -6.72
N ASN A 53 -0.39 22.52 -5.78
CA ASN A 53 0.92 21.87 -5.98
C ASN A 53 0.80 20.41 -6.45
N ASN A 54 -0.35 19.99 -6.98
CA ASN A 54 -0.61 18.62 -7.41
C ASN A 54 -0.80 18.53 -8.91
N ILE A 55 -0.39 17.41 -9.51
CA ILE A 55 -0.60 17.09 -10.91
C ILE A 55 -1.74 16.10 -11.04
N GLU A 56 -2.59 16.35 -12.03
CA GLU A 56 -3.47 15.32 -12.59
C GLU A 56 -3.30 15.24 -14.10
N CYS A 57 -3.27 14.04 -14.63
CA CYS A 57 -3.24 13.83 -16.08
C CYS A 57 -3.84 12.47 -16.49
N ALA A 58 -4.08 12.34 -17.78
CA ALA A 58 -4.33 11.07 -18.43
C ALA A 58 -3.05 10.60 -19.12
N ILE A 59 -2.48 9.49 -18.67
CA ILE A 59 -1.44 8.77 -19.40
C ILE A 59 -2.12 7.77 -20.33
N ILE A 60 -1.85 7.89 -21.63
CA ILE A 60 -2.32 6.97 -22.66
C ILE A 60 -1.18 6.07 -23.15
N GLY A 61 -1.52 5.06 -23.94
CA GLY A 61 -0.57 4.05 -24.43
C GLY A 61 -0.38 2.90 -23.44
N GLY A 62 0.57 2.00 -23.74
CA GLY A 62 0.83 0.79 -22.96
C GLY A 62 1.45 1.03 -21.58
N THR A 63 2.03 -0.01 -20.97
CA THR A 63 2.68 0.08 -19.66
C THR A 63 4.02 0.84 -19.73
N TYR A 64 4.63 1.12 -18.57
CA TYR A 64 5.96 1.72 -18.48
C TYR A 64 6.72 1.28 -17.22
N SER A 65 8.05 1.47 -17.25
CA SER A 65 8.94 1.34 -16.09
C SER A 65 9.17 2.71 -15.45
N LEU A 66 9.05 2.80 -14.13
CA LEU A 66 9.47 3.97 -13.37
C LEU A 66 11.01 4.05 -13.36
N PRO A 67 11.62 5.11 -13.92
CA PRO A 67 13.07 5.19 -14.05
C PRO A 67 13.79 5.22 -12.71
N ASN A 68 15.03 4.72 -12.71
CA ASN A 68 15.93 4.77 -11.57
C ASN A 68 15.99 6.20 -10.99
N ARG A 69 15.76 6.34 -9.67
CA ARG A 69 15.80 7.60 -8.92
C ARG A 69 14.86 8.71 -9.42
N SER A 70 13.81 8.37 -10.16
CA SER A 70 12.89 9.37 -10.72
C SER A 70 12.29 10.32 -9.68
N TRP A 71 11.96 9.84 -8.47
CA TRP A 71 11.39 10.64 -7.37
C TRP A 71 12.27 10.65 -6.11
N LEU A 72 13.56 10.32 -6.24
CA LEU A 72 14.53 10.34 -5.15
C LEU A 72 14.59 11.72 -4.49
N ASN A 73 14.53 11.78 -3.16
CA ASN A 73 14.60 13.02 -2.36
C ASN A 73 13.57 14.11 -2.77
N SER A 74 12.46 13.72 -3.39
CA SER A 74 11.46 14.69 -3.86
C SER A 74 10.40 15.02 -2.80
N ASN A 75 9.71 16.13 -3.00
CA ASN A 75 8.58 16.56 -2.15
C ASN A 75 7.26 15.85 -2.49
N ILE A 76 7.30 14.75 -3.25
CA ILE A 76 6.11 14.00 -3.64
C ILE A 76 5.34 13.53 -2.40
N THR A 77 4.03 13.81 -2.36
CA THR A 77 3.16 13.45 -1.23
C THR A 77 2.29 12.24 -1.51
N TYR A 78 1.92 12.02 -2.78
CA TYR A 78 1.26 10.79 -3.22
C TYR A 78 1.54 10.47 -4.68
N PHE A 79 1.44 9.19 -5.04
CA PHE A 79 1.46 8.73 -6.43
C PHE A 79 0.35 7.69 -6.66
N ILE A 80 -0.62 8.02 -7.50
CA ILE A 80 -1.78 7.16 -7.77
C ILE A 80 -1.83 6.87 -9.27
N ASP A 81 -1.72 5.59 -9.62
CA ASP A 81 -1.93 5.04 -10.95
C ASP A 81 -3.20 4.19 -10.96
N GLU A 82 -4.30 4.79 -11.42
CA GLU A 82 -5.62 4.14 -11.49
C GLU A 82 -5.73 3.11 -12.62
N LYS A 83 -4.78 3.12 -13.57
CA LYS A 83 -4.80 2.25 -14.74
C LYS A 83 -3.75 1.15 -14.68
N ASN A 84 -2.97 1.08 -13.60
CA ASN A 84 -1.94 0.05 -13.39
C ASN A 84 -0.91 0.02 -14.54
N LEU A 85 -0.58 1.19 -15.08
CA LEU A 85 0.35 1.38 -16.19
C LEU A 85 1.81 1.23 -15.77
N ALA A 86 2.18 1.63 -14.56
CA ALA A 86 3.52 1.43 -14.02
C ALA A 86 3.69 -0.05 -13.60
N VAL A 87 4.56 -0.79 -14.29
CA VAL A 87 4.74 -2.25 -14.08
C VAL A 87 6.10 -2.64 -13.52
N THR A 88 7.09 -1.77 -13.63
CA THR A 88 8.43 -1.98 -13.10
C THR A 88 8.89 -0.74 -12.37
N ASP A 89 9.55 -0.96 -11.24
CA ASP A 89 10.32 0.03 -10.50
C ASP A 89 11.80 -0.34 -10.64
N GLU A 90 12.56 0.49 -11.37
CA GLU A 90 13.93 0.15 -11.78
C GLU A 90 14.91 0.16 -10.59
N SER A 91 14.89 1.19 -9.74
CA SER A 91 15.67 1.28 -8.48
C SER A 91 15.47 2.66 -7.83
N ARG A 92 15.42 2.71 -6.48
CA ARG A 92 15.43 3.95 -5.67
C ARG A 92 14.40 4.99 -6.12
N VAL A 93 13.27 4.55 -6.68
CA VAL A 93 12.30 5.44 -7.34
C VAL A 93 11.79 6.50 -6.37
N PHE A 94 11.31 6.11 -5.18
CA PHE A 94 10.78 7.03 -4.15
C PHE A 94 11.67 7.12 -2.91
N ARG A 95 12.93 6.69 -3.01
CA ARG A 95 13.83 6.67 -1.85
C ARG A 95 13.97 8.08 -1.28
N SER A 96 13.89 8.21 0.05
CA SER A 96 13.98 9.49 0.76
C SER A 96 12.94 10.54 0.33
N ALA A 97 11.83 10.13 -0.30
CA ALA A 97 10.65 10.99 -0.46
C ALA A 97 9.93 11.08 0.89
N THR A 98 10.47 11.87 1.81
CA THR A 98 10.04 11.94 3.22
C THR A 98 8.65 12.55 3.43
N LEU A 99 8.04 13.11 2.38
CA LEU A 99 6.66 13.60 2.40
C LEU A 99 5.65 12.61 1.78
N LEU A 100 6.12 11.50 1.18
CA LEU A 100 5.28 10.52 0.51
C LEU A 100 4.44 9.75 1.53
N GLN A 101 3.13 9.93 1.49
CA GLN A 101 2.17 9.37 2.44
C GLN A 101 1.25 8.33 1.80
N LYS A 102 1.11 8.33 0.47
CA LYS A 102 0.21 7.41 -0.23
C LYS A 102 0.76 6.98 -1.59
N ILE A 103 0.69 5.69 -1.87
CA ILE A 103 0.91 5.14 -3.20
C ILE A 103 -0.26 4.23 -3.61
N LYS A 104 -0.54 4.19 -4.91
CA LYS A 104 -1.37 3.15 -5.54
C LYS A 104 -0.67 2.75 -6.82
N LEU A 105 0.02 1.62 -6.77
CA LEU A 105 0.89 1.11 -7.81
C LEU A 105 0.59 -0.37 -8.07
N ASN A 106 -0.69 -0.71 -8.19
CA ASN A 106 -1.13 -2.10 -8.33
C ASN A 106 -0.64 -2.72 -9.65
N GLY A 107 -0.16 -1.93 -10.61
CA GLY A 107 0.50 -2.43 -11.81
C GLY A 107 1.88 -3.06 -11.58
N LEU A 108 2.58 -2.73 -10.49
CA LEU A 108 3.94 -3.19 -10.29
C LEU A 108 4.01 -4.72 -10.20
N ARG A 109 4.97 -5.29 -10.93
CA ARG A 109 5.38 -6.69 -10.89
C ARG A 109 6.73 -6.87 -10.19
N ASN A 110 7.57 -5.83 -10.25
CA ASN A 110 8.90 -5.81 -9.64
C ASN A 110 9.02 -4.57 -8.77
N THR A 111 9.55 -4.71 -7.55
CA THR A 111 10.06 -3.57 -6.79
C THR A 111 11.54 -3.40 -7.01
N GLY A 112 12.01 -2.14 -7.01
CA GLY A 112 13.42 -1.80 -7.18
C GLY A 112 14.16 -1.70 -5.85
N ASP A 113 15.48 -1.81 -5.93
CA ASP A 113 16.41 -1.68 -4.79
C ASP A 113 16.14 -0.38 -4.00
N GLU A 114 15.83 -0.49 -2.71
CA GLU A 114 15.54 0.63 -1.79
C GLU A 114 14.42 1.61 -2.21
N SER A 115 13.53 1.24 -3.12
CA SER A 115 12.63 2.21 -3.76
C SER A 115 11.62 2.91 -2.86
N PHE A 116 11.14 2.28 -1.79
CA PHE A 116 10.22 2.88 -0.81
C PHE A 116 10.89 3.09 0.55
N THR A 117 12.21 3.30 0.56
CA THR A 117 12.99 3.51 1.78
C THR A 117 12.92 4.96 2.24
N ASN A 118 12.82 5.19 3.56
CA ASN A 118 12.81 6.53 4.17
C ASN A 118 11.69 7.44 3.63
N THR A 119 10.45 6.92 3.70
CA THR A 119 9.22 7.61 3.32
C THR A 119 8.30 7.80 4.54
N ASN A 120 7.16 8.46 4.33
CA ASN A 120 6.13 8.69 5.36
C ASN A 120 4.88 7.83 5.13
N LEU A 121 5.03 6.73 4.37
CA LEU A 121 3.96 5.79 4.07
C LEU A 121 3.51 5.07 5.35
N ALA A 122 2.20 5.03 5.59
CA ALA A 122 1.60 4.24 6.66
C ALA A 122 1.35 2.78 6.24
N GLU A 123 1.16 2.55 4.95
CA GLU A 123 0.96 1.24 4.34
C GLU A 123 1.63 1.18 2.98
N ILE A 124 2.18 0.01 2.66
CA ILE A 124 2.55 -0.39 1.31
C ILE A 124 1.75 -1.62 0.94
N SER A 125 0.85 -1.49 -0.03
CA SER A 125 0.07 -2.58 -0.59
C SER A 125 0.33 -2.65 -2.09
N LEU A 126 1.04 -3.69 -2.52
CA LEU A 126 1.44 -3.90 -3.92
C LEU A 126 0.95 -5.28 -4.37
N PRO A 127 -0.34 -5.39 -4.74
CA PRO A 127 -1.02 -6.69 -4.86
C PRO A 127 -0.52 -7.58 -6.01
N ASN A 128 0.18 -7.03 -6.99
CA ASN A 128 0.65 -7.80 -8.16
C ASN A 128 2.18 -7.94 -8.22
N VAL A 129 2.91 -7.51 -7.19
CA VAL A 129 4.36 -7.66 -7.14
C VAL A 129 4.70 -9.13 -6.92
N THR A 130 5.47 -9.71 -7.84
CA THR A 130 5.96 -11.09 -7.74
C THR A 130 7.45 -11.16 -7.39
N ASN A 131 8.23 -10.16 -7.82
CA ASN A 131 9.68 -10.11 -7.63
C ASN A 131 10.09 -8.91 -6.77
N LEU A 132 10.80 -9.18 -5.69
CA LEU A 132 11.39 -8.18 -4.81
C LEU A 132 12.87 -8.03 -5.19
N LYS A 133 13.20 -7.05 -6.04
CA LYS A 133 14.55 -6.91 -6.58
C LYS A 133 15.45 -6.06 -5.68
N GLY A 134 16.75 -6.17 -5.93
CA GLY A 134 17.77 -5.32 -5.33
C GLY A 134 18.62 -5.99 -4.26
N ARG A 135 19.80 -5.43 -4.01
CA ARG A 135 20.70 -5.88 -2.95
C ARG A 135 20.09 -5.63 -1.58
N TYR A 136 19.40 -4.50 -1.43
CA TYR A 136 18.63 -4.13 -0.25
C TYR A 136 17.13 -4.12 -0.59
N GLY A 137 16.30 -4.37 0.42
CA GLY A 137 14.86 -4.29 0.20
C GLY A 137 14.33 -2.89 0.03
N SER A 138 13.13 -2.84 -0.54
CA SER A 138 12.47 -1.59 -0.88
C SER A 138 11.75 -0.95 0.32
N PHE A 139 11.55 -1.65 1.44
CA PHE A 139 10.57 -1.29 2.47
C PHE A 139 11.23 -0.92 3.81
N ARG A 140 12.29 -0.11 3.76
CA ARG A 140 13.18 0.09 4.91
C ARG A 140 13.09 1.49 5.50
N ILE A 141 13.44 1.63 6.78
CA ILE A 141 13.63 2.94 7.43
C ILE A 141 12.36 3.80 7.33
N ASN A 142 11.19 3.18 7.45
CA ASN A 142 9.91 3.89 7.36
C ASN A 142 9.29 4.02 8.76
N PRO A 143 9.44 5.17 9.44
CA PRO A 143 9.03 5.32 10.84
C PRO A 143 7.52 5.16 11.06
N LYS A 144 6.70 5.47 10.06
CA LYS A 144 5.23 5.37 10.13
C LYS A 144 4.64 4.13 9.47
N LEU A 145 5.46 3.30 8.83
CA LEU A 145 4.96 2.14 8.09
C LEU A 145 4.45 1.08 9.07
N LYS A 146 3.16 0.82 8.99
CA LYS A 146 2.45 -0.18 9.80
C LYS A 146 2.23 -1.49 9.07
N ARG A 147 2.04 -1.44 7.75
CA ARG A 147 1.61 -2.62 6.99
C ARG A 147 2.38 -2.76 5.67
N ILE A 148 2.86 -3.97 5.41
CA ILE A 148 3.48 -4.38 4.14
C ILE A 148 2.67 -5.55 3.58
N ILE A 149 1.94 -5.32 2.50
CA ILE A 149 0.98 -6.28 1.92
C ILE A 149 1.41 -6.66 0.50
N LEU A 150 1.93 -7.89 0.36
CA LEU A 150 2.57 -8.41 -0.85
C LEU A 150 2.06 -9.85 -1.14
N PRO A 151 0.75 -10.00 -1.47
CA PRO A 151 0.10 -11.32 -1.62
C PRO A 151 0.76 -12.22 -2.67
N GLU A 152 1.30 -11.62 -3.73
CA GLU A 152 1.85 -12.34 -4.89
C GLU A 152 3.38 -12.44 -4.89
N ALA A 153 4.05 -11.88 -3.88
CA ALA A 153 5.51 -11.93 -3.82
C ALA A 153 5.98 -13.36 -3.61
N SER A 154 6.71 -13.89 -4.57
CA SER A 154 7.19 -15.28 -4.58
C SER A 154 8.71 -15.39 -4.70
N TYR A 155 9.38 -14.30 -5.05
CA TYR A 155 10.83 -14.26 -5.25
C TYR A 155 11.46 -12.99 -4.67
N SER A 156 12.65 -13.14 -4.11
CA SER A 156 13.44 -12.06 -3.52
C SER A 156 14.91 -12.14 -3.95
N GLU A 157 15.48 -11.01 -4.38
CA GLU A 157 16.90 -10.82 -4.70
C GLU A 157 17.71 -10.25 -3.53
N TRP A 158 17.04 -9.98 -2.40
CA TRP A 158 17.67 -9.26 -1.29
C TRP A 158 18.90 -9.99 -0.78
N SER A 159 19.99 -9.27 -0.69
CA SER A 159 21.23 -9.76 -0.09
C SER A 159 21.33 -9.33 1.38
N PHE A 160 20.77 -8.17 1.73
CA PHE A 160 20.78 -7.60 3.08
C PHE A 160 19.50 -6.81 3.33
N SER A 161 19.00 -6.78 4.57
CA SER A 161 17.99 -5.82 5.06
C SER A 161 16.83 -5.55 4.08
N GLY A 162 15.77 -6.34 4.18
CA GLY A 162 14.59 -6.24 3.32
C GLY A 162 13.53 -5.23 3.80
N MET A 163 13.11 -5.39 5.04
CA MET A 163 11.95 -4.74 5.68
C MET A 163 12.33 -4.27 7.10
N ASP A 164 13.43 -3.55 7.24
CA ASP A 164 14.01 -3.14 8.53
C ASP A 164 13.74 -1.68 8.88
N GLY A 165 13.94 -1.31 10.14
CA GLY A 165 13.89 0.08 10.60
C GLY A 165 12.47 0.67 10.56
N CYS A 166 11.45 -0.16 10.75
CA CYS A 166 10.05 0.24 10.77
C CYS A 166 9.47 0.09 12.20
N PRO A 167 9.69 1.07 13.10
CA PRO A 167 9.27 0.98 14.51
C PRO A 167 7.75 0.95 14.73
N SER A 168 6.96 1.32 13.72
CA SER A 168 5.49 1.24 13.76
C SER A 168 4.91 -0.03 13.10
N LEU A 169 5.76 -0.93 12.60
CA LEU A 169 5.33 -2.09 11.81
C LEU A 169 4.45 -3.03 12.64
N GLU A 170 3.28 -3.38 12.11
CA GLU A 170 2.29 -4.23 12.77
C GLU A 170 2.03 -5.51 11.98
N ILE A 171 2.02 -5.43 10.64
CA ILE A 171 1.68 -6.54 9.76
C ILE A 171 2.66 -6.62 8.58
N VAL A 172 3.15 -7.83 8.31
CA VAL A 172 3.78 -8.21 7.05
C VAL A 172 3.00 -9.39 6.46
N TYR A 173 2.44 -9.23 5.26
CA TYR A 173 1.69 -10.26 4.54
C TYR A 173 2.45 -10.68 3.28
N ILE A 174 3.09 -11.86 3.34
CA ILE A 174 3.96 -12.46 2.31
C ILE A 174 3.68 -13.97 2.18
N PRO A 175 2.44 -14.36 1.87
CA PRO A 175 1.99 -15.77 1.95
C PRO A 175 2.63 -16.70 0.90
N LYS A 176 3.27 -16.16 -0.14
CA LYS A 176 3.88 -16.94 -1.23
C LYS A 176 5.42 -16.86 -1.25
N LEU A 177 6.01 -16.06 -0.37
CA LEU A 177 7.46 -15.87 -0.33
C LEU A 177 8.10 -16.97 0.53
N ALA A 178 8.57 -18.04 -0.13
CA ALA A 178 9.19 -19.19 0.54
C ALA A 178 10.56 -18.87 1.13
N VAL A 179 11.33 -18.01 0.45
CA VAL A 179 12.67 -17.60 0.87
C VAL A 179 12.71 -16.07 0.85
N LEU A 180 13.01 -15.47 2.00
CA LEU A 180 13.00 -14.00 2.12
C LEU A 180 14.19 -13.35 1.41
N ARG A 181 15.20 -14.13 1.02
CA ARG A 181 16.42 -13.66 0.33
C ARG A 181 17.01 -14.73 -0.58
N SER A 182 17.66 -14.33 -1.68
CA SER A 182 18.47 -15.22 -2.52
C SER A 182 19.97 -14.93 -2.41
N GLY A 183 20.80 -15.97 -2.41
CA GLY A 183 22.27 -15.88 -2.46
C GLY A 183 22.99 -16.85 -1.51
N SER A 184 24.17 -17.29 -1.91
CA SER A 184 24.91 -18.47 -1.44
C SER A 184 25.42 -18.48 0.02
N SER A 185 25.29 -17.40 0.80
CA SER A 185 25.55 -17.47 2.24
C SER A 185 24.33 -18.01 2.98
N ALA A 186 24.20 -19.33 3.00
CA ALA A 186 23.26 -20.06 3.85
C ALA A 186 23.59 -19.91 5.36
N ALA A 187 24.38 -18.92 5.78
CA ALA A 187 24.71 -18.65 7.17
C ALA A 187 24.58 -17.16 7.47
N LEU A 188 24.00 -16.88 8.65
CA LEU A 188 23.73 -15.57 9.27
C LEU A 188 22.41 -14.92 8.83
N ASN A 189 21.55 -14.60 9.80
CA ASN A 189 20.41 -13.70 9.65
C ASN A 189 20.89 -12.38 9.02
N ASN A 190 20.15 -11.86 8.03
CA ASN A 190 20.60 -10.72 7.21
C ASN A 190 19.79 -9.46 7.50
N PHE A 191 19.25 -9.38 8.71
CA PHE A 191 18.61 -8.20 9.27
C PHE A 191 17.34 -7.78 8.51
N VAL A 192 16.65 -8.71 7.82
CA VAL A 192 15.43 -8.39 7.06
C VAL A 192 14.39 -7.71 7.92
N PHE A 193 14.23 -8.14 9.17
CA PHE A 193 13.28 -7.55 10.12
C PHE A 193 13.96 -6.81 11.29
N SER A 194 15.20 -6.37 11.10
CA SER A 194 15.91 -5.64 12.15
C SER A 194 15.24 -4.29 12.45
N SER A 195 15.37 -3.82 13.70
CA SER A 195 14.89 -2.50 14.13
C SER A 195 13.39 -2.22 13.89
N ASN A 196 12.57 -3.26 13.75
CA ASN A 196 11.12 -3.15 13.69
C ASN A 196 10.48 -3.14 15.09
N LYS A 197 9.18 -2.79 15.15
CA LYS A 197 8.32 -2.95 16.33
C LYS A 197 8.47 -4.37 16.88
N THR A 198 8.42 -4.54 18.20
CA THR A 198 8.30 -5.88 18.80
C THR A 198 6.86 -6.38 18.71
N GLY A 199 6.64 -7.69 18.59
CA GLY A 199 5.30 -8.27 18.57
C GLY A 199 4.51 -8.10 17.26
N PHE A 200 5.15 -7.63 16.18
CA PHE A 200 4.50 -7.52 14.87
C PHE A 200 4.16 -8.91 14.30
N ARG A 201 3.13 -8.97 13.45
CA ARG A 201 2.65 -10.22 12.84
C ARG A 201 3.26 -10.43 11.46
N ILE A 202 3.69 -11.66 11.20
CA ILE A 202 4.14 -12.11 9.87
C ILE A 202 3.19 -13.21 9.42
N TYR A 203 2.46 -12.95 8.33
CA TYR A 203 1.69 -13.95 7.62
C TYR A 203 2.57 -14.49 6.48
N ALA A 204 3.21 -15.61 6.75
CA ALA A 204 4.29 -16.16 5.92
C ALA A 204 3.82 -17.35 5.07
N SER A 205 4.60 -17.66 4.04
CA SER A 205 4.42 -18.90 3.28
C SER A 205 4.72 -20.13 4.15
N PRO A 206 3.88 -21.19 4.12
CA PRO A 206 4.20 -22.47 4.77
C PRO A 206 5.54 -23.05 4.30
N LEU A 207 5.96 -22.77 3.06
CA LEU A 207 7.25 -23.20 2.52
C LEU A 207 8.44 -22.57 3.27
N ALA A 208 8.25 -21.42 3.92
CA ALA A 208 9.28 -20.79 4.74
C ALA A 208 9.57 -21.56 6.03
N GLN A 209 8.79 -22.59 6.38
CA GLN A 209 9.08 -23.48 7.50
C GLN A 209 10.23 -24.46 7.22
N THR A 210 10.54 -24.71 5.95
CA THR A 210 11.50 -25.73 5.53
C THR A 210 12.55 -25.22 4.53
N SER A 211 12.51 -23.92 4.21
CA SER A 211 13.38 -23.32 3.19
C SER A 211 14.86 -23.25 3.57
N TYR A 212 15.22 -23.52 4.83
CA TYR A 212 16.60 -23.57 5.29
C TYR A 212 17.01 -25.00 5.68
N PHE A 213 17.38 -25.81 4.68
CA PHE A 213 17.77 -27.23 4.88
C PHE A 213 16.75 -28.04 5.71
N GLY A 214 15.45 -27.80 5.50
CA GLY A 214 14.38 -28.43 6.26
C GLY A 214 13.97 -27.70 7.55
N ALA A 215 14.67 -26.62 7.92
CA ALA A 215 14.31 -25.74 9.02
C ALA A 215 13.71 -24.41 8.52
N VAL A 216 13.20 -23.62 9.47
CA VAL A 216 12.57 -22.32 9.23
C VAL A 216 13.57 -21.35 8.60
N ASP A 217 13.08 -20.51 7.69
CA ASP A 217 13.80 -19.36 7.14
C ASP A 217 14.50 -18.57 8.26
N LYS A 218 15.78 -18.26 8.06
CA LYS A 218 16.61 -17.65 9.12
C LYS A 218 16.18 -16.26 9.52
N ASP A 219 15.63 -15.48 8.60
CA ASP A 219 15.18 -14.12 8.89
C ASP A 219 13.86 -14.16 9.68
N ILE A 220 12.97 -15.11 9.37
CA ILE A 220 11.77 -15.40 10.19
C ILE A 220 12.17 -15.91 11.59
N ALA A 221 13.07 -16.90 11.67
CA ALA A 221 13.54 -17.44 12.94
C ALA A 221 14.18 -16.36 13.83
N TRP A 222 14.96 -15.46 13.24
CA TRP A 222 15.55 -14.34 13.96
C TRP A 222 14.49 -13.34 14.45
N ALA A 223 13.49 -13.01 13.63
CA ALA A 223 12.40 -12.12 14.01
C ALA A 223 11.60 -12.66 15.20
N ILE A 224 11.33 -13.97 15.24
CA ILE A 224 10.72 -14.63 16.40
C ILE A 224 11.59 -14.41 17.64
N ALA A 225 12.89 -14.74 17.56
CA ALA A 225 13.78 -14.71 18.72
C ALA A 225 14.11 -13.29 19.23
N ASN A 226 14.20 -12.29 18.35
CA ASN A 226 14.75 -10.96 18.68
C ASN A 226 13.73 -9.82 18.62
N ARG A 227 12.57 -10.06 17.98
CA ARG A 227 11.49 -9.08 17.90
C ARG A 227 10.18 -9.62 18.46
N SER A 228 10.16 -10.85 18.99
CA SER A 228 8.95 -11.51 19.44
C SER A 228 7.86 -11.51 18.36
N ALA A 229 8.29 -11.62 17.08
CA ALA A 229 7.37 -11.62 15.96
C ALA A 229 6.40 -12.80 16.07
N ILE A 230 5.11 -12.55 15.81
CA ILE A 230 4.06 -13.56 15.83
C ILE A 230 3.88 -14.05 14.40
N VAL A 231 4.25 -15.29 14.12
CA VAL A 231 4.22 -15.86 12.76
C VAL A 231 2.99 -16.73 12.59
N ARG A 232 2.25 -16.52 11.51
CA ARG A 232 1.17 -17.40 11.04
C ARG A 232 1.48 -17.85 9.63
N TYR A 233 1.52 -19.16 9.41
CA TYR A 233 1.75 -19.72 8.08
C TYR A 233 0.43 -19.86 7.34
N VAL A 234 0.31 -19.19 6.19
CA VAL A 234 -0.95 -19.08 5.46
C VAL A 234 -1.20 -20.34 4.64
N THR A 235 -2.15 -21.15 5.07
CA THR A 235 -2.52 -22.42 4.43
C THR A 235 -3.88 -22.40 3.73
N ASP A 236 -4.71 -21.38 4.02
CA ASP A 236 -6.05 -21.22 3.47
C ASP A 236 -6.25 -19.74 3.06
N PHE A 237 -6.79 -19.54 1.86
CA PHE A 237 -7.02 -18.23 1.24
C PHE A 237 -8.52 -17.86 1.16
N THR A 238 -9.39 -18.65 1.78
CA THR A 238 -10.84 -18.45 1.76
C THR A 238 -11.21 -17.25 2.64
N PRO A 239 -11.73 -16.16 2.06
CA PRO A 239 -12.08 -14.97 2.84
C PRO A 239 -13.31 -15.21 3.72
N PRO A 240 -13.45 -14.47 4.85
CA PRO A 240 -14.71 -14.37 5.56
C PRO A 240 -15.84 -13.83 4.69
N ASN A 241 -17.08 -14.11 5.09
CA ASN A 241 -18.22 -13.34 4.61
C ASN A 241 -18.10 -11.87 5.05
N ALA A 242 -18.68 -10.96 4.27
CA ALA A 242 -18.76 -9.56 4.66
C ALA A 242 -19.69 -9.36 5.87
N VAL A 243 -19.40 -8.36 6.68
CA VAL A 243 -20.36 -7.83 7.66
C VAL A 243 -21.48 -7.13 6.90
N ILE A 244 -22.74 -7.48 7.17
CA ILE A 244 -23.89 -6.95 6.41
C ILE A 244 -24.74 -5.94 7.20
N ASP A 245 -24.52 -5.88 8.52
CA ASP A 245 -25.36 -5.14 9.48
C ASP A 245 -24.53 -4.13 10.29
N LEU A 246 -23.46 -3.58 9.71
CA LEU A 246 -22.65 -2.56 10.38
C LEU A 246 -23.54 -1.38 10.78
N SER A 247 -23.47 -1.03 12.06
CA SER A 247 -24.01 0.21 12.61
C SER A 247 -22.92 0.92 13.40
N VAL A 248 -22.89 2.26 13.29
CA VAL A 248 -21.91 3.10 13.95
C VAL A 248 -22.63 4.25 14.62
N THR A 249 -22.40 4.43 15.91
CA THR A 249 -23.06 5.47 16.71
C THR A 249 -21.99 6.36 17.33
N PRO A 250 -21.97 7.67 17.04
CA PRO A 250 -21.16 8.61 17.81
C PRO A 250 -21.55 8.48 19.28
N ILE A 251 -20.57 8.43 20.18
CA ILE A 251 -20.83 8.44 21.64
C ILE A 251 -20.40 9.76 22.28
N ASN A 252 -19.61 10.56 21.57
CA ASN A 252 -19.34 11.98 21.80
C ASN A 252 -18.84 12.61 20.48
N ASN A 253 -18.37 13.86 20.52
CA ASN A 253 -17.90 14.61 19.35
C ASN A 253 -16.56 14.13 18.75
N THR A 254 -15.86 13.19 19.38
CA THR A 254 -14.53 12.71 18.91
C THR A 254 -14.40 11.19 18.89
N SER A 255 -15.48 10.46 19.18
CA SER A 255 -15.47 9.00 19.25
C SER A 255 -16.77 8.35 18.80
N MET A 256 -16.65 7.13 18.29
CA MET A 256 -17.74 6.36 17.71
C MET A 256 -17.66 4.90 18.18
N LYS A 257 -18.83 4.33 18.50
CA LYS A 257 -18.99 2.91 18.83
C LYS A 257 -19.47 2.14 17.61
N PHE A 258 -18.87 0.97 17.39
CA PHE A 258 -19.12 0.12 16.24
C PHE A 258 -19.89 -1.12 16.69
N GLN A 259 -20.98 -1.46 16.00
CA GLN A 259 -21.85 -2.60 16.34
C GLN A 259 -22.22 -3.36 15.08
N PHE A 260 -22.09 -4.68 15.12
CA PHE A 260 -22.39 -5.58 14.02
C PHE A 260 -22.46 -7.04 14.50
N THR A 261 -22.99 -7.94 13.68
CA THR A 261 -22.90 -9.38 13.91
C THR A 261 -21.61 -9.92 13.27
N PRO A 262 -20.71 -10.60 14.02
CA PRO A 262 -19.54 -11.23 13.42
C PRO A 262 -19.94 -12.17 12.27
N PRO A 263 -19.33 -12.04 11.08
CA PRO A 263 -19.69 -12.87 9.95
C PRO A 263 -19.05 -14.26 10.07
N TYR A 264 -19.58 -15.23 9.33
CA TYR A 264 -18.97 -16.55 9.25
C TYR A 264 -17.57 -16.47 8.59
N SER A 265 -16.62 -17.24 9.13
CA SER A 265 -15.32 -17.51 8.53
C SER A 265 -14.89 -18.93 8.85
N GLN A 266 -14.45 -19.66 7.82
CA GLN A 266 -13.86 -20.99 7.97
C GLN A 266 -12.57 -20.96 8.82
N ASN A 267 -11.79 -19.88 8.70
CA ASN A 267 -10.50 -19.73 9.37
C ASN A 267 -10.60 -19.02 10.73
N GLY A 268 -11.82 -18.61 11.13
CA GLY A 268 -12.07 -17.77 12.30
C GLY A 268 -11.63 -16.32 12.11
N ILE A 269 -12.39 -15.38 12.66
CA ILE A 269 -12.08 -13.95 12.58
C ILE A 269 -10.99 -13.59 13.60
N ASP A 270 -10.01 -12.77 13.19
CA ASP A 270 -8.96 -12.22 14.07
C ASP A 270 -9.23 -10.75 14.45
N PHE A 271 -9.69 -9.93 13.49
CA PHE A 271 -10.02 -8.52 13.69
C PHE A 271 -10.83 -7.97 12.52
N TYR A 272 -11.17 -6.68 12.59
CA TYR A 272 -11.86 -5.95 11.52
C TYR A 272 -11.05 -4.70 11.16
N GLU A 273 -10.80 -4.47 9.87
CA GLU A 273 -10.18 -3.23 9.41
C GLU A 273 -11.25 -2.16 9.20
N VAL A 274 -11.08 -0.99 9.84
CA VAL A 274 -12.00 0.14 9.68
C VAL A 274 -11.48 1.12 8.65
N TYR A 275 -12.35 1.47 7.71
CA TYR A 275 -12.09 2.48 6.69
C TYR A 275 -12.95 3.70 6.95
N VAL A 276 -12.30 4.86 7.07
CA VAL A 276 -12.94 6.17 7.21
C VAL A 276 -12.63 6.97 5.95
N ASN A 277 -13.68 7.42 5.25
CA ASN A 277 -13.55 8.09 3.95
C ASN A 277 -12.74 7.26 2.93
N GLY A 278 -12.90 5.94 2.98
CA GLY A 278 -12.18 4.98 2.13
C GLY A 278 -10.70 4.77 2.49
N VAL A 279 -10.21 5.34 3.59
CA VAL A 279 -8.83 5.18 4.07
C VAL A 279 -8.83 4.37 5.36
N TYR A 280 -7.96 3.37 5.45
CA TYR A 280 -7.79 2.61 6.68
C TYR A 280 -7.44 3.53 7.86
N LYS A 281 -8.14 3.36 8.97
CA LYS A 281 -7.96 4.15 10.20
C LYS A 281 -7.29 3.32 11.30
N GLN A 282 -7.89 2.19 11.66
CA GLN A 282 -7.39 1.26 12.68
C GLN A 282 -8.18 -0.06 12.65
N ASP A 283 -7.77 -1.02 13.48
CA ASP A 283 -8.45 -2.29 13.67
C ASP A 283 -9.50 -2.21 14.80
N LEU A 284 -10.54 -3.05 14.71
CA LEU A 284 -11.40 -3.45 15.84
C LEU A 284 -11.12 -4.91 16.18
N LYS A 285 -11.17 -5.27 17.46
CA LYS A 285 -11.06 -6.65 17.91
C LYS A 285 -12.41 -7.33 18.04
N VAL A 286 -13.43 -6.60 18.47
CA VAL A 286 -14.77 -7.14 18.65
C VAL A 286 -15.85 -6.15 18.23
N SER A 287 -17.05 -6.66 17.97
CA SER A 287 -18.25 -5.83 17.95
C SER A 287 -18.39 -5.14 19.31
N SER A 288 -18.91 -3.90 19.32
CA SER A 288 -18.98 -2.96 20.44
C SER A 288 -17.73 -2.12 20.76
N ASP A 289 -16.62 -2.32 20.03
CA ASP A 289 -15.40 -1.51 20.17
C ASP A 289 -15.65 -0.02 19.82
N VAL A 290 -14.82 0.85 20.40
CA VAL A 290 -14.87 2.31 20.24
C VAL A 290 -13.61 2.81 19.56
N ILE A 291 -13.79 3.67 18.56
CA ILE A 291 -12.70 4.42 17.91
C ILE A 291 -12.74 5.87 18.38
N ASN A 292 -11.58 6.40 18.73
CA ASN A 292 -11.37 7.80 19.12
C ASN A 292 -10.60 8.59 18.03
N GLY A 293 -10.48 9.89 18.22
CA GLY A 293 -9.65 10.75 17.36
C GLY A 293 -10.33 11.09 16.03
N PHE A 294 -11.65 11.28 16.08
CA PHE A 294 -12.41 12.00 15.06
C PHE A 294 -12.42 13.50 15.37
N VAL A 295 -12.64 14.30 14.34
CA VAL A 295 -12.81 15.75 14.46
C VAL A 295 -14.29 16.02 14.69
N GLU A 296 -14.61 16.98 15.56
CA GLU A 296 -15.98 17.39 15.82
C GLU A 296 -16.65 17.98 14.57
N ASN A 297 -17.98 17.89 14.51
CA ASN A 297 -18.81 18.47 13.45
C ASN A 297 -18.34 18.09 12.03
N THR A 298 -17.86 16.85 11.88
CA THR A 298 -17.28 16.37 10.62
C THR A 298 -18.08 15.17 10.11
N ASN A 299 -18.41 15.21 8.82
CA ASN A 299 -19.05 14.10 8.12
C ASN A 299 -18.03 13.00 7.78
N TYR A 300 -18.39 11.76 8.06
CA TYR A 300 -17.59 10.59 7.74
C TYR A 300 -18.40 9.54 7.00
N THR A 301 -17.76 8.88 6.04
CA THR A 301 -18.22 7.57 5.54
C THR A 301 -17.39 6.47 6.19
N ILE A 302 -18.06 5.43 6.65
CA ILE A 302 -17.46 4.36 7.45
C ILE A 302 -17.88 3.01 6.90
N SER A 303 -16.91 2.13 6.75
CA SER A 303 -17.11 0.73 6.40
C SER A 303 -16.03 -0.13 7.07
N ILE A 304 -16.28 -1.43 7.17
CA ILE A 304 -15.31 -2.39 7.73
C ILE A 304 -15.11 -3.58 6.80
N MET A 305 -13.95 -4.22 6.91
CA MET A 305 -13.69 -5.57 6.40
C MET A 305 -13.44 -6.51 7.56
N ALA A 306 -14.01 -7.71 7.53
CA ALA A 306 -13.63 -8.77 8.44
C ALA A 306 -12.31 -9.40 7.96
N VAL A 307 -11.38 -9.64 8.88
CA VAL A 307 -10.07 -10.23 8.60
C VAL A 307 -9.90 -11.50 9.42
N ASP A 308 -9.60 -12.61 8.74
CA ASP A 308 -9.42 -13.90 9.40
C ASP A 308 -8.01 -14.11 9.98
N ASN A 309 -7.81 -15.26 10.62
CA ASN A 309 -6.52 -15.66 11.18
C ASN A 309 -5.38 -15.81 10.16
N PHE A 310 -5.67 -15.89 8.87
CA PHE A 310 -4.68 -15.94 7.78
C PHE A 310 -4.60 -14.63 6.98
N TYR A 311 -5.24 -13.55 7.47
CA TYR A 311 -5.29 -12.24 6.83
C TYR A 311 -6.11 -12.19 5.53
N ASN A 312 -6.97 -13.17 5.28
CA ASN A 312 -7.95 -13.06 4.22
C ASN A 312 -9.00 -12.02 4.62
N LYS A 313 -9.35 -11.15 3.68
CA LYS A 313 -10.25 -10.02 3.89
C LYS A 313 -11.57 -10.29 3.20
N SER A 314 -12.67 -10.02 3.88
CA SER A 314 -14.00 -9.99 3.26
C SER A 314 -14.13 -8.83 2.27
N ASP A 315 -15.21 -8.83 1.51
CA ASP A 315 -15.74 -7.60 0.90
C ASP A 315 -16.06 -6.55 1.98
N LEU A 316 -16.16 -5.28 1.57
CA LEU A 316 -16.60 -4.20 2.44
C LEU A 316 -18.01 -4.44 2.95
N SER A 317 -18.26 -4.02 4.18
CA SER A 317 -19.60 -3.93 4.75
C SER A 317 -20.50 -2.94 4.01
N ASN A 318 -21.76 -2.86 4.43
CA ASN A 318 -22.58 -1.67 4.18
C ASN A 318 -21.85 -0.40 4.66
N ILE A 319 -22.05 0.72 3.95
CA ILE A 319 -21.44 2.01 4.26
C ILE A 319 -22.38 2.81 5.17
N ILE A 320 -21.84 3.31 6.28
CA ILE A 320 -22.52 4.24 7.18
C ILE A 320 -22.03 5.65 6.92
N SER A 321 -22.95 6.60 6.77
CA SER A 321 -22.65 8.04 6.69
C SER A 321 -23.21 8.74 7.92
N LEU A 322 -22.37 9.43 8.67
CA LEU A 322 -22.77 10.10 9.91
C LEU A 322 -21.89 11.31 10.22
N SER A 323 -22.32 12.13 11.18
CA SER A 323 -21.57 13.29 11.70
C SER A 323 -21.30 13.16 13.19
N THR A 324 -20.12 13.59 13.63
CA THR A 324 -19.75 13.79 15.04
C THR A 324 -20.33 15.09 15.59
N ASN A 325 -21.66 15.22 15.60
CA ASN A 325 -22.31 16.38 16.20
C ASN A 325 -22.24 16.30 17.73
N ASN A 326 -22.37 17.45 18.41
CA ASN A 326 -22.53 17.48 19.86
C ASN A 326 -23.70 16.59 20.28
N ILE A 327 -23.39 15.45 20.91
CA ILE A 327 -24.37 14.63 21.58
C ILE A 327 -24.55 15.29 22.94
N SER A 328 -25.64 16.05 23.06
CA SER A 328 -26.07 16.70 24.30
C SER A 328 -26.35 15.69 25.39
#